data_AF-I0KVM1-F1
#
_entry.id   AF-I0KVM1-F1
#
_cell.length_a   1.000
_cell.length_b   1.000
_cell.length_c   1.000
_cell.angle_alpha   90.00
_cell.angle_beta   90.00
_cell.angle_gamma   90.00
#
_symmetry.space_group_name_H-M   'P 1'
#
loop_
_entity.id
_entity.type
_entity.pdbx_description
1 polymer ?
#
loop_
_entity_poly.entity_id
_entity_poly.type
_entity_poly.pdbx_seq_one_letter_code
_entity_poly.pdbx_strand_id
1 'polypeptide(L)'
;MSPLPAAGEAGPGDPGSAVDRLVAGLAALGTLIFAQRVRLLVAHRVEDSAGLVAAEAAVTAVDEDRAELRLSVKEKDDFFSTYFVSTWSPYVVRLAARLRLTPTGVTVISVLFALAAAVLFGVGGRPALVGGAVLLYLGFVLDCVDGQLARYTRHFSAWGGWLDTMADRAKEYLVYAGLGFGVSHAGLGNGWALAIAAMTLQTVRHMTDTWYGVLHDEAARRPRTTAGASGGIGDRLNAASTRVQADTGSLSYWLKRTVVFPIGERWALIALTVALFNPLVSLVAVLVWGGLAFAYTGALRTLRARWMWVPVLDTVDATLHRDDGPLARRLPVVRPMGPLTLAVLAALGPAVLLVAALVGDSPTGLRWAVPVALLVLLAGGLGAGAAHNGPLDWLVPAALRAAEYLFAIAVGVVGGAPGWLIFGYVFVLTVHHYDLTARLEKRQTAPPLHGATLGWDGRSVLLALAAIAGIVSIGMATLGAYLLVVFVASVVLAWFVRPARSARASAAPVGAGGVAPR
;
A
#
# COMPACT_ATOMS: atom_id res chain seq x y z
N MET A 1 -12.31 -22.46 9.84
CA MET A 1 -13.65 -21.96 9.48
C MET A 1 -14.58 -23.15 9.52
N SER A 2 -15.28 -23.35 10.63
CA SER A 2 -16.48 -24.19 10.60
C SER A 2 -17.57 -23.41 9.88
N PRO A 3 -18.41 -24.05 9.05
CA PRO A 3 -19.53 -23.36 8.45
C PRO A 3 -20.46 -22.88 9.56
N LEU A 4 -20.99 -21.66 9.42
CA LEU A 4 -22.15 -21.23 10.21
C LEU A 4 -23.23 -22.30 10.04
N PRO A 5 -23.87 -22.79 11.12
CA PRO A 5 -24.98 -23.71 10.97
C PRO A 5 -26.05 -23.00 10.13
N ALA A 6 -26.58 -23.73 9.15
CA ALA A 6 -27.75 -23.28 8.40
C ALA A 6 -28.83 -22.85 9.40
N ALA A 7 -29.45 -21.70 9.16
CA ALA A 7 -30.55 -21.22 9.95
C ALA A 7 -31.65 -22.29 9.98
N GLY A 8 -31.70 -23.05 11.08
CA GLY A 8 -32.79 -23.96 11.36
C GLY A 8 -34.05 -23.11 11.52
N GLU A 9 -35.13 -23.53 10.85
CA GLU A 9 -36.46 -22.97 11.07
C GLU A 9 -36.79 -23.07 12.57
N ALA A 10 -36.76 -21.93 13.25
CA ALA A 10 -37.11 -21.84 14.66
C ALA A 10 -38.64 -21.94 14.78
N GLY A 11 -39.10 -22.95 15.50
CA GLY A 11 -40.52 -23.08 15.90
C GLY A 11 -40.98 -21.89 16.75
N PRO A 12 -42.29 -21.58 16.77
CA PRO A 12 -42.83 -20.42 17.45
C PRO A 12 -42.87 -20.70 18.96
N GLY A 13 -41.89 -20.21 19.73
CA GLY A 13 -41.94 -20.45 21.18
C GLY A 13 -40.84 -19.95 22.10
N ASP A 14 -39.72 -19.38 21.63
CA ASP A 14 -38.73 -18.80 22.56
C ASP A 14 -38.15 -17.49 22.01
N PRO A 15 -38.51 -16.31 22.56
CA PRO A 15 -37.88 -15.07 22.18
C PRO A 15 -36.47 -15.08 22.77
N GLY A 16 -35.48 -15.47 21.97
CA GLY A 16 -34.07 -15.61 22.37
C GLY A 16 -33.54 -14.45 23.24
N SER A 17 -32.41 -14.65 23.92
CA SER A 17 -31.88 -13.73 24.95
C SER A 17 -31.90 -12.25 24.54
N ALA A 18 -31.86 -11.33 25.53
CA ALA A 18 -31.81 -9.89 25.24
C ALA A 18 -30.67 -9.52 24.27
N VAL A 19 -29.53 -10.22 24.33
CA VAL A 19 -28.41 -10.09 23.41
C VAL A 19 -28.78 -10.56 22.01
N ASP A 20 -29.46 -11.70 21.86
CA ASP A 20 -29.91 -12.20 20.54
C ASP A 20 -30.90 -11.24 19.89
N ARG A 21 -31.85 -10.69 20.67
CA ARG A 21 -32.79 -9.69 20.16
C ARG A 21 -32.10 -8.40 19.76
N LEU A 22 -31.10 -7.95 20.53
CA LEU A 22 -30.28 -6.79 20.18
C LEU A 22 -29.51 -7.03 18.88
N VAL A 23 -28.84 -8.18 18.76
CA VAL A 23 -28.07 -8.56 17.56
C VAL A 23 -28.99 -8.69 16.35
N ALA A 24 -30.14 -9.34 16.49
CA ALA A 24 -31.14 -9.47 15.42
C ALA A 24 -31.73 -8.11 15.01
N GLY A 25 -32.02 -7.23 15.98
CA GLY A 25 -32.48 -5.87 15.72
C GLY A 25 -31.45 -5.03 14.99
N LEU A 26 -30.18 -5.09 15.40
CA LEU A 26 -29.08 -4.42 14.70
C LEU A 26 -28.90 -4.97 13.28
N ALA A 27 -28.98 -6.29 13.10
CA ALA A 27 -28.92 -6.92 11.78
C ALA A 27 -30.06 -6.45 10.87
N ALA A 28 -31.29 -6.37 11.39
CA ALA A 28 -32.47 -5.91 10.66
C ALA A 28 -32.36 -4.44 10.21
N LEU A 29 -31.63 -3.60 10.95
CA LEU A 29 -31.30 -2.22 10.57
C LEU A 29 -30.19 -2.12 9.52
N GLY A 30 -29.68 -3.26 9.01
CA GLY A 30 -28.55 -3.30 8.09
C GLY A 30 -27.22 -2.96 8.76
N THR A 31 -27.12 -3.05 10.09
CA THR A 31 -25.86 -2.83 10.80
C THR A 31 -24.86 -3.90 10.41
N LEU A 32 -23.63 -3.48 10.12
CA LEU A 32 -22.58 -4.40 9.75
C LEU A 32 -22.07 -5.12 11.01
N ILE A 33 -22.30 -6.43 11.10
CA ILE A 33 -21.92 -7.28 12.23
C ILE A 33 -20.70 -8.12 11.84
N PHE A 34 -19.69 -8.15 12.71
CA PHE A 34 -18.49 -8.98 12.54
C PHE A 34 -18.29 -9.89 13.75
N ALA A 35 -17.90 -11.14 13.49
CA ALA A 35 -17.47 -12.05 14.54
C ALA A 35 -15.97 -11.86 14.83
N GLN A 36 -15.63 -11.51 16.07
CA GLN A 36 -14.24 -11.31 16.50
C GLN A 36 -13.83 -12.40 17.49
N ARG A 37 -12.67 -13.03 17.25
CA ARG A 37 -12.10 -14.00 18.19
C ARG A 37 -11.32 -13.27 19.29
N VAL A 38 -11.70 -13.48 20.55
CA VAL A 38 -11.08 -12.83 21.73
C VAL A 38 -9.72 -13.43 22.14
N ARG A 39 -9.36 -14.61 21.60
CA ARG A 39 -8.05 -15.29 21.71
C ARG A 39 -7.56 -15.51 23.15
N LEU A 40 -6.73 -14.60 23.66
CA LEU A 40 -6.10 -14.68 24.99
C LEU A 40 -6.98 -14.10 26.09
N LEU A 41 -8.07 -13.43 25.72
CA LEU A 41 -9.09 -12.91 26.62
C LEU A 41 -10.27 -13.88 26.67
N VAL A 42 -11.07 -13.72 27.72
CA VAL A 42 -12.23 -14.56 28.01
C VAL A 42 -13.49 -13.82 27.62
N ALA A 43 -14.36 -14.47 26.84
CA ALA A 43 -15.71 -14.00 26.56
C ALA A 43 -16.64 -15.21 26.47
N HIS A 44 -17.48 -15.38 27.49
CA HIS A 44 -18.46 -16.45 27.56
C HIS A 44 -19.86 -15.86 27.66
N ARG A 45 -20.80 -16.46 26.94
CA ARG A 45 -22.21 -16.24 27.15
C ARG A 45 -22.64 -17.12 28.32
N VAL A 46 -23.32 -16.50 29.29
CA VAL A 46 -23.74 -17.13 30.54
C VAL A 46 -25.26 -17.14 30.59
N GLU A 47 -25.84 -18.27 31.02
CA GLU A 47 -27.29 -18.47 31.08
C GLU A 47 -27.79 -18.74 32.51
N ASP A 48 -26.87 -19.02 33.46
CA ASP A 48 -27.16 -19.34 34.85
C ASP A 48 -26.13 -18.73 35.82
N SER A 49 -26.45 -18.73 37.12
CA SER A 49 -25.57 -18.17 38.16
C SER A 49 -24.25 -18.93 38.29
N ALA A 50 -24.26 -20.26 38.05
CA ALA A 50 -23.05 -21.07 38.14
C ALA A 50 -22.05 -20.73 37.01
N GLY A 51 -22.55 -20.56 35.78
CA GLY A 51 -21.75 -20.10 34.65
C GLY A 51 -21.22 -18.68 34.85
N LEU A 52 -21.95 -17.81 35.57
CA LEU A 52 -21.50 -16.46 35.87
C LEU A 52 -20.26 -16.48 36.76
N VAL A 53 -20.32 -17.21 37.87
CA VAL A 53 -19.19 -17.35 38.80
C VAL A 53 -17.97 -17.97 38.10
N ALA A 54 -18.19 -18.97 37.26
CA ALA A 54 -17.12 -19.59 36.47
C ALA A 54 -16.49 -18.61 35.47
N ALA A 55 -17.30 -17.81 34.77
CA ALA A 55 -16.82 -16.81 33.83
C ALA A 55 -16.06 -15.67 34.53
N GLU A 56 -16.54 -15.19 35.67
CA GLU A 56 -15.87 -14.17 36.50
C GLU A 56 -14.51 -14.66 37.01
N ALA A 57 -14.44 -15.91 37.48
CA ALA A 57 -13.18 -16.53 37.88
C ALA A 57 -12.21 -16.65 36.69
N ALA A 58 -12.70 -17.03 35.51
CA ALA A 58 -11.89 -17.13 34.30
C ALA A 58 -11.36 -15.76 33.84
N VAL A 59 -12.16 -14.70 33.90
CA VAL A 59 -11.73 -13.32 33.60
C VAL A 59 -10.68 -12.85 34.60
N THR A 60 -10.91 -13.05 35.90
CA THR A 60 -9.99 -12.66 36.97
C THR A 60 -8.63 -13.36 36.87
N ALA A 61 -8.61 -14.60 36.36
CA ALA A 61 -7.39 -15.36 36.17
C ALA A 61 -6.50 -14.85 35.02
N VAL A 62 -7.01 -13.98 34.14
CA VAL A 62 -6.23 -13.42 33.02
C VAL A 62 -5.33 -12.29 33.50
N ASP A 63 -4.03 -12.45 33.30
CA ASP A 63 -3.07 -11.34 33.35
C ASP A 63 -3.29 -10.45 32.12
N GLU A 64 -4.09 -9.39 32.30
CA GLU A 64 -4.49 -8.47 31.23
C GLU A 64 -3.28 -7.85 30.53
N ASP A 65 -2.29 -7.35 31.26
CA ASP A 65 -1.10 -6.70 30.68
C ASP A 65 -0.34 -7.66 29.76
N ARG A 66 -0.12 -8.89 30.24
CA ARG A 66 0.55 -9.92 29.45
C ARG A 66 -0.28 -10.37 28.25
N ALA A 67 -1.60 -10.46 28.40
CA ALA A 67 -2.51 -10.82 27.32
C ALA A 67 -2.52 -9.73 26.24
N GLU A 68 -2.67 -8.46 26.62
CA GLU A 68 -2.65 -7.30 25.72
C GLU A 68 -1.33 -7.17 24.99
N LEU A 69 -0.21 -7.34 25.69
CA LEU A 69 1.11 -7.28 25.08
C LEU A 69 1.27 -8.36 24.00
N ARG A 70 0.77 -9.58 24.24
CA ARG A 70 0.78 -10.66 23.24
C ARG A 70 -0.22 -10.45 22.12
N LEU A 71 -1.39 -9.87 22.40
CA LEU A 71 -2.41 -9.53 21.40
C LEU A 71 -2.00 -8.34 20.52
N SER A 72 -1.06 -7.52 20.99
CA SER A 72 -0.48 -6.44 20.20
C SER A 72 0.28 -6.96 18.97
N VAL A 73 0.75 -8.20 18.97
CA VAL A 73 1.37 -8.87 17.82
C VAL A 73 0.29 -9.39 16.87
N LYS A 74 0.44 -9.17 15.55
CA LYS A 74 -0.52 -9.67 14.56
C LYS A 74 -0.49 -11.21 14.57
N GLU A 75 -1.67 -11.83 14.49
CA GLU A 75 -1.79 -13.30 14.49
C GLU A 75 -1.24 -13.93 13.20
N LYS A 76 -1.29 -13.19 12.09
CA LYS A 76 -0.88 -13.67 10.76
C LYS A 76 0.20 -12.77 10.17
N ASP A 77 1.39 -12.76 10.77
CA ASP A 77 2.56 -12.07 10.22
C ASP A 77 3.33 -12.94 9.23
N ASP A 78 4.16 -12.30 8.40
CA ASP A 78 5.03 -12.98 7.45
C ASP A 78 6.11 -13.83 8.16
N PHE A 79 6.84 -14.67 7.41
CA PHE A 79 7.74 -15.66 7.99
C PHE A 79 8.82 -14.96 8.82
N PHE A 80 9.45 -13.95 8.21
CA PHE A 80 10.55 -13.25 8.86
C PHE A 80 10.09 -12.52 10.11
N SER A 81 8.98 -11.77 10.03
CA SER A 81 8.43 -11.06 11.19
C SER A 81 8.05 -12.04 12.30
N THR A 82 7.40 -13.16 11.97
CA THR A 82 6.93 -14.13 12.96
C THR A 82 8.07 -14.70 13.80
N TYR A 83 9.17 -15.13 13.17
CA TYR A 83 10.25 -15.84 13.88
C TYR A 83 11.38 -14.93 14.36
N PHE A 84 11.71 -13.88 13.60
CA PHE A 84 12.87 -13.02 13.87
C PHE A 84 12.52 -11.68 14.50
N VAL A 85 11.24 -11.30 14.59
CA VAL A 85 10.82 -10.01 15.18
C VAL A 85 9.80 -10.22 16.30
N SER A 86 8.69 -10.89 16.01
CA SER A 86 7.55 -11.09 16.92
C SER A 86 7.88 -11.93 18.16
N THR A 87 8.99 -12.68 18.12
CA THR A 87 9.50 -13.46 19.27
C THR A 87 10.04 -12.58 20.40
N TRP A 88 10.49 -11.36 20.11
CA TRP A 88 11.12 -10.48 21.11
C TRP A 88 10.69 -9.01 21.04
N SER A 89 10.06 -8.55 19.95
CA SER A 89 9.47 -7.20 19.85
C SER A 89 8.52 -6.82 20.99
N PRO A 90 7.75 -7.73 21.64
CA PRO A 90 7.00 -7.39 22.84
C PRO A 90 7.84 -6.80 23.99
N TYR A 91 9.10 -7.22 24.14
CA TYR A 91 9.99 -6.62 25.14
C TYR A 91 10.35 -5.18 24.78
N VAL A 92 10.51 -4.89 23.49
CA VAL A 92 10.75 -3.55 22.96
C VAL A 92 9.51 -2.67 23.13
N VAL A 93 8.31 -3.19 22.86
CA VAL A 93 7.04 -2.49 23.12
C VAL A 93 6.93 -2.09 24.58
N ARG A 94 7.21 -3.02 25.51
CA ARG A 94 7.21 -2.73 26.94
C ARG A 94 8.23 -1.65 27.32
N LEU A 95 9.44 -1.69 26.75
CA LEU A 95 10.45 -0.65 26.96
C LEU A 95 9.98 0.70 26.42
N ALA A 96 9.45 0.74 25.19
CA ALA A 96 8.95 1.96 24.56
C ALA A 96 7.79 2.59 25.37
N ALA A 97 6.87 1.76 25.87
CA ALA A 97 5.78 2.20 26.75
C ALA A 97 6.31 2.78 28.07
N ARG A 98 7.32 2.14 28.70
CA ARG A 98 7.97 2.66 29.91
C ARG A 98 8.67 4.00 29.68
N LEU A 99 9.29 4.16 28.51
CA LEU A 99 9.91 5.41 28.08
C LEU A 99 8.91 6.47 27.60
N ARG A 100 7.59 6.16 27.63
CA ARG A 100 6.51 7.04 27.18
C ARG A 100 6.68 7.52 25.73
N LEU A 101 7.27 6.68 24.89
CA LEU A 101 7.34 6.97 23.46
C LEU A 101 5.95 6.86 22.84
N THR A 102 5.65 7.73 21.89
CA THR A 102 4.43 7.64 21.09
C THR A 102 4.65 6.69 19.91
N PRO A 103 3.61 6.02 19.38
CA PRO A 103 3.75 5.19 18.17
C PRO A 103 4.41 5.95 17.02
N THR A 104 3.94 7.18 16.76
CA THR A 104 4.55 8.06 15.75
C THR A 104 6.01 8.39 16.03
N GLY A 105 6.41 8.57 17.30
CA GLY A 105 7.80 8.77 17.67
C GLY A 105 8.67 7.55 17.32
N VAL A 106 8.17 6.34 17.57
CA VAL A 106 8.83 5.09 17.19
C VAL A 106 8.94 4.97 15.66
N THR A 107 7.88 5.32 14.91
CA THR A 107 7.92 5.39 13.44
C THR A 107 9.04 6.31 12.96
N VAL A 108 9.17 7.52 13.53
CA VAL A 108 10.25 8.46 13.16
C VAL A 108 11.63 7.88 13.44
N ILE A 109 11.84 7.21 14.59
CA ILE A 109 13.11 6.54 14.89
C ILE A 109 13.39 5.44 13.86
N SER A 110 12.39 4.65 13.47
CA SER A 110 12.54 3.62 12.42
C SER A 110 13.02 4.22 11.08
N VAL A 111 12.51 5.40 10.71
CA VAL A 111 12.92 6.12 9.50
C VAL A 111 14.37 6.58 9.59
N LEU A 112 14.81 7.07 10.75
CA LEU A 112 16.21 7.45 10.98
C LEU A 112 17.15 6.26 10.86
N PHE A 113 16.75 5.08 11.34
CA PHE A 113 17.52 3.84 11.17
C PHE A 113 17.65 3.44 9.70
N ALA A 114 16.57 3.53 8.92
CA ALA A 114 16.60 3.26 7.49
C ALA A 114 17.48 4.26 6.73
N LEU A 115 17.44 5.54 7.10
CA LEU A 115 18.32 6.57 6.52
C LEU A 115 19.79 6.29 6.84
N ALA A 116 20.12 5.98 8.10
CA ALA A 116 21.48 5.63 8.49
C ALA A 116 21.98 4.36 7.77
N ALA A 117 21.12 3.34 7.62
CA ALA A 117 21.42 2.15 6.84
C ALA A 117 21.71 2.48 5.37
N ALA A 118 20.88 3.32 4.73
CA ALA A 118 21.06 3.76 3.35
C ALA A 118 22.40 4.52 3.16
N VAL A 119 22.77 5.39 4.11
CA VAL A 119 24.06 6.08 4.10
C VAL A 119 25.22 5.07 4.18
N LEU A 120 25.16 4.11 5.10
CA LEU A 120 26.20 3.09 5.24
C LEU A 120 26.32 2.18 4.00
N PHE A 121 25.20 1.85 3.35
CA PHE A 121 25.21 1.13 2.07
C PHE A 121 25.86 1.94 0.94
N GLY A 122 25.68 3.26 0.96
CA GLY A 122 26.31 4.18 0.03
C GLY A 122 27.81 4.36 0.25
N VAL A 123 28.24 4.43 1.52
CA VAL A 123 29.67 4.50 1.91
C VAL A 123 30.42 3.25 1.44
N GLY A 124 29.80 2.07 1.56
CA GLY A 124 30.40 0.82 1.13
C GLY A 124 31.52 0.33 2.06
N GLY A 125 32.17 -0.78 1.67
CA GLY A 125 33.11 -1.50 2.53
C GLY A 125 32.41 -2.40 3.56
N ARG A 126 32.98 -3.58 3.83
CA ARG A 126 32.30 -4.64 4.60
C ARG A 126 31.79 -4.18 5.97
N PRO A 127 32.53 -3.43 6.81
CA PRO A 127 32.02 -2.99 8.11
C PRO A 127 30.79 -2.07 7.99
N ALA A 128 30.78 -1.14 7.03
CA ALA A 128 29.64 -0.25 6.81
C ALA A 128 28.44 -1.05 6.28
N LEU A 129 28.64 -1.98 5.34
CA LEU A 129 27.56 -2.82 4.82
C LEU A 129 26.92 -3.68 5.91
N VAL A 130 27.74 -4.28 6.79
CA VAL A 130 27.24 -5.07 7.94
C VAL A 130 26.53 -4.16 8.95
N GLY A 131 27.10 -3.01 9.30
CA GLY A 131 26.47 -2.04 10.19
C GLY A 131 25.14 -1.54 9.64
N GLY A 132 25.08 -1.24 8.35
CA GLY A 132 23.87 -0.85 7.64
C GLY A 132 22.82 -1.94 7.65
N ALA A 133 23.20 -3.20 7.46
CA ALA A 133 22.28 -4.34 7.52
C ALA A 133 21.68 -4.54 8.92
N VAL A 134 22.50 -4.36 9.97
CA VAL A 134 22.02 -4.39 11.36
C VAL A 134 21.05 -3.24 11.63
N LEU A 135 21.38 -2.02 11.23
CA LEU A 135 20.47 -0.87 11.37
C LEU A 135 19.18 -1.06 10.57
N LEU A 136 19.26 -1.63 9.37
CA LEU A 136 18.11 -1.95 8.54
C LEU A 136 17.17 -2.93 9.28
N TYR A 137 17.72 -4.01 9.84
CA TYR A 137 16.97 -4.98 10.63
C TYR A 137 16.33 -4.36 11.88
N LEU A 138 17.11 -3.59 12.66
CA LEU A 138 16.58 -2.93 13.85
C LEU A 138 15.52 -1.88 13.51
N GLY A 139 15.69 -1.15 12.41
CA GLY A 139 14.68 -0.23 11.88
C GLY A 139 13.37 -0.96 11.53
N PHE A 140 13.45 -2.14 10.91
CA PHE A 140 12.27 -2.99 10.65
C PHE A 140 11.62 -3.52 11.92
N VAL A 141 12.39 -3.82 12.96
CA VAL A 141 11.81 -4.17 14.28
C VAL A 141 11.03 -2.99 14.85
N LEU A 142 11.60 -1.78 14.81
CA LEU A 142 10.94 -0.58 15.33
C LEU A 142 9.64 -0.26 14.56
N ASP A 143 9.66 -0.49 13.25
CA ASP A 143 8.46 -0.43 12.40
C ASP A 143 7.36 -1.39 12.85
N CYS A 144 7.71 -2.63 13.19
CA CYS A 144 6.72 -3.55 13.78
C CYS A 144 6.25 -3.08 15.17
N VAL A 145 7.16 -2.49 15.95
CA VAL A 145 6.91 -2.04 17.33
C VAL A 145 5.98 -0.84 17.38
N ASP A 146 5.96 0.07 16.41
CA ASP A 146 5.07 1.23 16.46
C ASP A 146 3.58 0.82 16.44
N GLY A 147 3.21 -0.11 15.56
CA GLY A 147 1.85 -0.63 15.42
C GLY A 147 1.49 -1.60 16.56
N GLN A 148 2.47 -2.31 17.13
CA GLN A 148 2.28 -3.07 18.36
C GLN A 148 2.05 -2.13 19.56
N LEU A 149 2.83 -1.05 19.68
CA LEU A 149 2.71 -0.05 20.74
C LEU A 149 1.37 0.69 20.67
N ALA A 150 0.90 1.04 19.47
CA ALA A 150 -0.43 1.61 19.26
C ALA A 150 -1.55 0.68 19.76
N ARG A 151 -1.43 -0.63 19.49
CA ARG A 151 -2.38 -1.65 19.96
C ARG A 151 -2.33 -1.88 21.46
N TYR A 152 -1.13 -2.01 22.01
CA TYR A 152 -0.91 -2.23 23.43
C TYR A 152 -1.38 -1.02 24.26
N THR A 153 -1.05 0.20 23.85
CA THR A 153 -1.45 1.41 24.58
C THR A 153 -2.84 1.94 24.20
N ARG A 154 -3.51 1.29 23.23
CA ARG A 154 -4.79 1.72 22.64
C ARG A 154 -4.79 3.15 22.06
N HIS A 155 -3.62 3.71 21.76
CA HIS A 155 -3.46 5.03 21.14
C HIS A 155 -3.42 4.91 19.61
N PHE A 156 -4.60 4.92 18.98
CA PHE A 156 -4.73 4.92 17.52
C PHE A 156 -5.10 6.30 17.01
N SER A 157 -4.59 6.65 15.82
CA SER A 157 -5.04 7.83 15.08
C SER A 157 -5.03 7.56 13.58
N ALA A 158 -5.95 8.21 12.85
CA ALA A 158 -5.96 8.16 11.40
C ALA A 158 -4.67 8.72 10.79
N TRP A 159 -4.12 9.78 11.39
CA TRP A 159 -2.81 10.34 11.04
C TRP A 159 -1.69 9.30 11.21
N GLY A 160 -1.61 8.65 12.38
CA GLY A 160 -0.58 7.65 12.66
C GLY A 160 -0.65 6.48 11.69
N GLY A 161 -1.86 5.98 11.40
CA GLY A 161 -2.05 4.90 10.43
C GLY A 161 -1.71 5.30 8.98
N TRP A 162 -1.96 6.54 8.58
CA TRP A 162 -1.52 7.06 7.28
C TRP A 162 0.00 7.24 7.22
N LEU A 163 0.59 7.80 8.28
CA LEU A 163 2.03 8.07 8.37
C LEU A 163 2.84 6.77 8.35
N ASP A 164 2.39 5.74 9.07
CA ASP A 164 2.94 4.38 9.04
C ASP A 164 3.03 3.86 7.59
N THR A 165 1.91 3.92 6.85
CA THR A 165 1.86 3.49 5.44
C THR A 165 2.79 4.30 4.53
N MET A 166 2.93 5.62 4.75
CA MET A 166 3.87 6.45 3.99
C MET A 166 5.34 6.19 4.35
N ALA A 167 5.63 6.09 5.65
CA ALA A 167 6.98 5.89 6.18
C ALA A 167 7.56 4.57 5.68
N ASP A 168 6.77 3.51 5.66
CA ASP A 168 7.13 2.21 5.08
C ASP A 168 7.69 2.31 3.67
N ARG A 169 7.02 3.06 2.81
CA ARG A 169 7.41 3.23 1.41
C ARG A 169 8.61 4.14 1.28
N ALA A 170 8.65 5.23 2.05
CA ALA A 170 9.78 6.13 2.08
C ALA A 170 11.08 5.42 2.51
N LYS A 171 11.02 4.61 3.58
CA LYS A 171 12.15 3.81 4.08
C LYS A 171 12.69 2.85 3.02
N GLU A 172 11.79 2.10 2.37
CA GLU A 172 12.18 1.16 1.32
C GLU A 172 12.92 1.86 0.16
N TYR A 173 12.44 3.02 -0.29
CA TYR A 173 13.08 3.75 -1.38
C TYR A 173 14.33 4.52 -0.95
N LEU A 174 14.43 4.97 0.31
CA LEU A 174 15.70 5.49 0.85
C LEU A 174 16.79 4.41 0.80
N VAL A 175 16.44 3.17 1.15
CA VAL A 175 17.36 2.03 1.10
C VAL A 175 17.77 1.73 -0.35
N TYR A 176 16.83 1.73 -1.30
CA TYR A 176 17.17 1.59 -2.73
C TYR A 176 18.05 2.71 -3.25
N ALA A 177 17.85 3.95 -2.80
CA ALA A 177 18.73 5.08 -3.15
C ALA A 177 20.15 4.87 -2.60
N GLY A 178 20.29 4.44 -1.33
CA GLY A 178 21.59 4.14 -0.72
C GLY A 178 22.32 3.01 -1.43
N LEU A 179 21.62 1.92 -1.76
CA LEU A 179 22.18 0.81 -2.54
C LEU A 179 22.55 1.25 -3.96
N GLY A 180 21.68 1.99 -4.63
CA GLY A 180 21.90 2.49 -6.00
C GLY A 180 23.11 3.42 -6.07
N PHE A 181 23.21 4.35 -5.12
CA PHE A 181 24.41 5.18 -4.96
C PHE A 181 25.64 4.31 -4.70
N GLY A 182 25.58 3.34 -3.78
CA GLY A 182 26.69 2.46 -3.45
C GLY A 182 27.20 1.64 -4.65
N VAL A 183 26.31 1.12 -5.51
CA VAL A 183 26.69 0.44 -6.76
C VAL A 183 27.42 1.39 -7.71
N SER A 184 26.87 2.59 -7.94
CA SER A 184 27.45 3.57 -8.85
C SER A 184 28.78 4.12 -8.33
N HIS A 185 28.88 4.39 -7.03
CA HIS A 185 30.10 4.90 -6.39
C HIS A 185 31.23 3.86 -6.40
N ALA A 186 30.90 2.58 -6.21
CA ALA A 186 31.86 1.48 -6.27
C ALA A 186 32.24 1.03 -7.69
N GLY A 187 31.69 1.66 -8.75
CA GLY A 187 31.96 1.28 -10.13
C GLY A 187 31.42 -0.10 -10.54
N LEU A 188 30.42 -0.63 -9.83
CA LEU A 188 29.87 -1.97 -10.06
C LEU A 188 28.82 -2.01 -11.18
N GLY A 189 28.42 -0.85 -11.71
CA GLY A 189 27.45 -0.72 -12.79
C GLY A 189 26.49 0.46 -12.60
N ASN A 190 25.37 0.45 -13.32
CA ASN A 190 24.37 1.50 -13.23
C ASN A 190 23.41 1.27 -12.05
N GLY A 191 23.88 1.58 -10.84
CA GLY A 191 23.12 1.43 -9.61
C GLY A 191 21.80 2.20 -9.56
N TRP A 192 21.81 3.43 -10.07
CA TRP A 192 20.59 4.24 -10.15
C TRP A 192 19.53 3.61 -11.06
N ALA A 193 19.90 3.04 -12.21
CA ALA A 193 18.95 2.33 -13.06
C ALA A 193 18.31 1.13 -12.35
N LEU A 194 19.09 0.37 -11.59
CA LEU A 194 18.58 -0.76 -10.80
C LEU A 194 17.66 -0.29 -9.66
N ALA A 195 18.02 0.78 -8.96
CA ALA A 195 17.19 1.37 -7.91
C ALA A 195 15.86 1.93 -8.44
N ILE A 196 15.90 2.61 -9.60
CA ILE A 196 14.71 3.10 -10.30
C ILE A 196 13.81 1.93 -10.73
N ALA A 197 14.40 0.87 -11.29
CA ALA A 197 13.66 -0.33 -11.68
C ALA A 197 13.01 -1.01 -10.47
N ALA A 198 13.74 -1.13 -9.35
CA ALA A 198 13.23 -1.73 -8.12
C ALA A 198 12.07 -0.90 -7.53
N MET A 199 12.22 0.42 -7.46
CA MET A 199 11.16 1.34 -7.02
C MET A 199 9.92 1.25 -7.93
N THR A 200 10.11 1.26 -9.24
CA THR A 200 9.02 1.18 -10.23
C THR A 200 8.27 -0.15 -10.10
N LEU A 201 8.99 -1.28 -10.11
CA LEU A 201 8.42 -2.61 -9.94
C LEU A 201 7.63 -2.71 -8.63
N GLN A 202 8.24 -2.28 -7.52
CA GLN A 202 7.62 -2.39 -6.21
C GLN A 202 6.40 -1.46 -6.06
N THR A 203 6.43 -0.28 -6.69
CA THR A 203 5.28 0.62 -6.69
C THR A 203 4.10 0.00 -7.45
N VAL A 204 4.32 -0.44 -8.70
CA VAL A 204 3.27 -1.06 -9.53
C VAL A 204 2.69 -2.30 -8.86
N ARG A 205 3.56 -3.10 -8.24
CA ARG A 205 3.17 -4.26 -7.46
C ARG A 205 2.29 -3.90 -6.27
N HIS A 206 2.74 -2.98 -5.41
CA HIS A 206 1.94 -2.56 -4.25
C HIS A 206 0.60 -1.92 -4.65
N MET A 207 0.56 -1.15 -5.74
CA MET A 207 -0.69 -0.59 -6.27
C MET A 207 -1.65 -1.71 -6.67
N THR A 208 -1.16 -2.70 -7.41
CA THR A 208 -1.91 -3.93 -7.74
C THR A 208 -2.41 -4.64 -6.47
N ASP A 209 -1.54 -4.80 -5.46
CA ASP A 209 -1.89 -5.45 -4.19
C ASP A 209 -3.02 -4.72 -3.45
N THR A 210 -2.93 -3.39 -3.39
CA THR A 210 -3.93 -2.53 -2.75
C THR A 210 -5.29 -2.70 -3.42
N TRP A 211 -5.36 -2.53 -4.74
CA TRP A 211 -6.62 -2.63 -5.48
C TRP A 211 -7.23 -4.02 -5.44
N TYR A 212 -6.41 -5.06 -5.42
CA TYR A 212 -6.92 -6.42 -5.20
C TYR A 212 -7.52 -6.58 -3.80
N GLY A 213 -6.90 -5.99 -2.77
CA GLY A 213 -7.45 -5.95 -1.41
C GLY A 213 -8.82 -5.29 -1.36
N VAL A 214 -8.95 -4.11 -1.95
CA VAL A 214 -10.24 -3.38 -2.03
C VAL A 214 -11.29 -4.19 -2.79
N LEU A 215 -10.91 -4.82 -3.90
CA LEU A 215 -11.79 -5.70 -4.67
C LEU A 215 -12.25 -6.90 -3.86
N HIS A 216 -11.35 -7.50 -3.06
CA HIS A 216 -11.68 -8.63 -2.20
C HIS A 216 -12.62 -8.23 -1.05
N ASP A 217 -12.39 -7.07 -0.43
CA ASP A 217 -13.25 -6.51 0.61
C ASP A 217 -14.65 -6.20 0.08
N GLU A 218 -14.75 -5.65 -1.14
CA GLU A 218 -16.03 -5.38 -1.78
C GLU A 218 -16.76 -6.68 -2.17
N ALA A 219 -16.02 -7.69 -2.65
CA ALA A 219 -16.57 -9.02 -2.91
C ALA A 219 -17.16 -9.65 -1.63
N ALA A 220 -16.48 -9.48 -0.49
CA ALA A 220 -16.94 -9.99 0.80
C ALA A 220 -18.22 -9.31 1.30
N ARG A 221 -18.45 -8.03 0.92
CA ARG A 221 -19.68 -7.29 1.26
C ARG A 221 -20.86 -7.60 0.35
N ARG A 222 -20.61 -8.19 -0.82
CA ARG A 222 -21.64 -8.67 -1.75
C ARG A 222 -21.63 -10.19 -1.84
N PRO A 223 -21.99 -10.93 -0.77
CA PRO A 223 -22.12 -12.37 -0.88
C PRO A 223 -23.10 -12.67 -2.01
N ARG A 224 -22.65 -13.37 -3.05
CA ARG A 224 -23.56 -13.86 -4.09
C ARG A 224 -24.61 -14.72 -3.39
N THR A 225 -25.89 -14.40 -3.60
CA THR A 225 -26.98 -15.35 -3.40
C THR A 225 -26.82 -16.46 -4.43
N THR A 226 -25.95 -17.42 -4.17
CA THR A 226 -25.77 -18.58 -5.06
C THR A 226 -26.97 -19.51 -4.91
N ALA A 227 -28.03 -19.21 -5.65
CA ALA A 227 -28.90 -20.26 -6.16
C ALA A 227 -28.12 -20.98 -7.29
N GLY A 228 -27.60 -22.18 -7.02
CA GLY A 228 -27.45 -23.21 -8.05
C GLY A 228 -26.10 -23.47 -8.75
N ALA A 229 -24.95 -22.93 -8.32
CA ALA A 229 -23.66 -23.29 -8.95
C ALA A 229 -22.55 -23.57 -7.92
N SER A 230 -22.72 -24.63 -7.14
CA SER A 230 -21.65 -25.21 -6.30
C SER A 230 -20.84 -26.23 -7.10
N GLY A 231 -19.53 -26.01 -7.30
CA GLY A 231 -18.62 -27.02 -7.87
C GLY A 231 -17.62 -26.55 -8.92
N GLY A 232 -17.53 -25.25 -9.19
CA GLY A 232 -16.62 -24.69 -10.19
C GLY A 232 -15.14 -24.77 -9.78
N ILE A 233 -14.23 -24.53 -10.74
CA ILE A 233 -12.78 -24.43 -10.48
C ILE A 233 -12.49 -23.34 -9.42
N GLY A 234 -13.26 -22.25 -9.42
CA GLY A 234 -13.19 -21.20 -8.41
C GLY A 234 -13.45 -21.71 -6.99
N ASP A 235 -14.49 -22.55 -6.79
CA ASP A 235 -14.80 -23.13 -5.49
C ASP A 235 -13.71 -24.11 -5.03
N ARG A 236 -13.14 -24.88 -5.96
CA ARG A 236 -12.02 -25.79 -5.68
C ARG A 236 -10.76 -25.01 -5.28
N LEU A 237 -10.46 -23.90 -5.96
CA LEU A 237 -9.35 -23.00 -5.62
C LEU A 237 -9.57 -22.33 -4.27
N ASN A 238 -10.81 -21.90 -3.98
CA ASN A 238 -11.15 -21.27 -2.71
C ASN A 238 -11.06 -22.28 -1.56
N ALA A 239 -11.62 -23.48 -1.72
CA ALA A 239 -11.52 -24.58 -0.76
C ALA A 239 -10.06 -25.02 -0.52
N ALA A 240 -9.24 -25.10 -1.58
CA ALA A 240 -7.81 -25.39 -1.45
C ALA A 240 -7.05 -24.27 -0.71
N SER A 241 -7.38 -23.01 -0.98
CA SER A 241 -6.82 -21.85 -0.27
C SER A 241 -7.22 -21.87 1.21
N THR A 242 -8.50 -22.13 1.53
CA THR A 242 -9.00 -22.20 2.91
C THR A 242 -8.36 -23.36 3.68
N ARG A 243 -8.18 -24.52 3.04
CA ARG A 243 -7.52 -25.68 3.65
C ARG A 243 -6.06 -25.38 4.00
N VAL A 244 -5.34 -24.72 3.10
CA VAL A 244 -3.94 -24.31 3.33
C VAL A 244 -3.83 -23.19 4.37
N GLN A 245 -4.78 -22.25 4.39
CA GLN A 245 -4.84 -21.20 5.42
C GLN A 245 -5.20 -21.75 6.80
N ALA A 246 -5.87 -22.91 6.88
CA ALA A 246 -6.17 -23.59 8.14
C ALA A 246 -4.96 -24.35 8.69
N ASP A 247 -4.08 -24.86 7.83
CA ASP A 247 -2.86 -25.57 8.19
C ASP A 247 -1.71 -24.59 8.52
N THR A 248 -1.89 -23.87 9.62
CA THR A 248 -0.97 -22.83 10.07
C THR A 248 0.32 -23.49 10.57
N GLY A 249 1.44 -23.24 9.90
CA GLY A 249 2.76 -23.74 10.32
C GLY A 249 3.42 -24.77 9.39
N SER A 250 2.72 -25.29 8.37
CA SER A 250 3.35 -26.21 7.41
C SER A 250 4.38 -25.52 6.51
N LEU A 251 5.34 -26.29 5.98
CA LEU A 251 6.33 -25.78 5.00
C LEU A 251 5.63 -25.13 3.80
N SER A 252 4.52 -25.73 3.34
CA SER A 252 3.73 -25.23 2.22
C SER A 252 3.03 -23.90 2.52
N TYR A 253 2.61 -23.68 3.77
CA TYR A 253 2.04 -22.43 4.24
C TYR A 253 3.08 -21.32 4.18
N TRP A 254 4.28 -21.55 4.73
CA TRP A 254 5.35 -20.56 4.74
C TRP A 254 5.89 -20.26 3.34
N LEU A 255 6.13 -21.29 2.52
CA LEU A 255 6.57 -21.11 1.13
C LEU A 255 5.60 -20.21 0.36
N LYS A 256 4.29 -20.44 0.46
CA LYS A 256 3.27 -19.60 -0.19
C LYS A 256 3.29 -18.15 0.30
N ARG A 257 3.58 -17.90 1.58
CA ARG A 257 3.67 -16.54 2.11
C ARG A 257 4.96 -15.84 1.69
N THR A 258 6.09 -16.54 1.70
CA THR A 258 7.41 -16.01 1.31
C THR A 258 7.49 -15.71 -0.19
N VAL A 259 6.87 -16.53 -1.05
CA VAL A 259 6.81 -16.29 -2.51
C VAL A 259 6.10 -14.97 -2.84
N VAL A 260 5.17 -14.53 -1.99
CA VAL A 260 4.50 -13.22 -2.10
C VAL A 260 5.42 -12.09 -1.63
N PHE A 261 6.72 -12.32 -1.44
CA PHE A 261 7.76 -11.36 -1.07
C PHE A 261 7.25 -10.21 -0.16
N PRO A 262 6.73 -10.54 1.04
CA PRO A 262 6.22 -9.57 2.00
C PRO A 262 7.34 -8.68 2.52
N ILE A 263 6.96 -7.63 3.25
CA ILE A 263 7.91 -6.61 3.73
C ILE A 263 9.03 -7.29 4.54
N GLY A 264 8.72 -8.12 5.53
CA GLY A 264 9.76 -8.76 6.35
C GLY A 264 10.80 -9.53 5.53
N GLU A 265 10.37 -10.32 4.55
CA GLU A 265 11.25 -11.08 3.66
C GLU A 265 12.09 -10.19 2.76
N ARG A 266 11.57 -9.04 2.29
CA ARG A 266 12.36 -8.08 1.51
C ARG A 266 13.47 -7.46 2.34
N TRP A 267 13.14 -7.01 3.55
CA TRP A 267 14.10 -6.40 4.46
C TRP A 267 15.18 -7.40 4.87
N ALA A 268 14.81 -8.65 5.14
CA ALA A 268 15.75 -9.73 5.40
C ALA A 268 16.65 -10.03 4.20
N LEU A 269 16.07 -10.13 3.00
CA LEU A 269 16.83 -10.35 1.76
C LEU A 269 17.87 -9.25 1.56
N ILE A 270 17.46 -7.98 1.69
CA ILE A 270 18.36 -6.83 1.53
C ILE A 270 19.47 -6.88 2.56
N ALA A 271 19.13 -7.00 3.85
CA ALA A 271 20.10 -7.03 4.95
C ALA A 271 21.13 -8.14 4.77
N LEU A 272 20.69 -9.36 4.43
CA LEU A 272 21.58 -10.51 4.25
C LEU A 272 22.45 -10.35 3.00
N THR A 273 21.86 -10.01 1.86
CA THR A 273 22.59 -9.92 0.58
C THR A 273 23.62 -8.79 0.61
N VAL A 274 23.29 -7.63 1.17
CA VAL A 274 24.24 -6.51 1.25
C VAL A 274 25.36 -6.79 2.25
N ALA A 275 25.06 -7.40 3.40
CA ALA A 275 26.07 -7.73 4.41
C ALA A 275 27.02 -8.83 3.93
N LEU A 276 26.50 -9.83 3.23
CA LEU A 276 27.27 -11.00 2.77
C LEU A 276 28.00 -10.75 1.43
N PHE A 277 27.46 -9.90 0.58
CA PHE A 277 28.00 -9.61 -0.75
C PHE A 277 28.24 -8.10 -0.92
N ASN A 278 27.38 -7.41 -1.67
CA ASN A 278 27.52 -6.01 -2.01
C ASN A 278 26.15 -5.41 -2.42
N PRO A 279 26.06 -4.08 -2.60
CA PRO A 279 24.83 -3.41 -3.01
C PRO A 279 24.24 -3.89 -4.35
N LEU A 280 25.08 -4.32 -5.31
CA LEU A 280 24.63 -4.78 -6.63
C LEU A 280 23.84 -6.08 -6.50
N VAL A 281 24.40 -7.06 -5.78
CA VAL A 281 23.73 -8.35 -5.52
C VAL A 281 22.39 -8.12 -4.82
N SER A 282 22.34 -7.16 -3.89
CA SER A 282 21.12 -6.82 -3.17
C SER A 282 20.02 -6.27 -4.09
N LEU A 283 20.33 -5.28 -4.94
CA LEU A 283 19.37 -4.73 -5.90
C LEU A 283 18.90 -5.77 -6.93
N VAL A 284 19.81 -6.60 -7.44
CA VAL A 284 19.47 -7.68 -8.36
C VAL A 284 18.56 -8.71 -7.68
N ALA A 285 18.85 -9.10 -6.44
CA ALA A 285 18.02 -10.03 -5.68
C ALA A 285 16.61 -9.47 -5.45
N VAL A 286 16.48 -8.19 -5.10
CA VAL A 286 15.18 -7.51 -4.96
C VAL A 286 14.41 -7.50 -6.27
N LEU A 287 15.07 -7.18 -7.39
CA LEU A 287 14.44 -7.16 -8.71
C LEU A 287 13.97 -8.54 -9.16
N VAL A 288 14.83 -9.56 -9.03
CA VAL A 288 14.52 -10.94 -9.44
C VAL A 288 13.37 -11.48 -8.59
N TRP A 289 13.47 -11.40 -7.27
CA TRP A 289 12.44 -11.94 -6.39
C TRP A 289 11.14 -11.11 -6.48
N GLY A 290 11.25 -9.78 -6.56
CA GLY A 290 10.11 -8.90 -6.77
C GLY A 290 9.38 -9.18 -8.09
N GLY A 291 10.11 -9.47 -9.16
CA GLY A 291 9.55 -9.81 -10.46
C GLY A 291 8.82 -11.15 -10.44
N LEU A 292 9.43 -12.18 -9.83
CA LEU A 292 8.80 -13.48 -9.62
C LEU A 292 7.52 -13.37 -8.77
N ALA A 293 7.59 -12.61 -7.67
CA ALA A 293 6.44 -12.37 -6.80
C ALA A 293 5.32 -11.62 -7.53
N PHE A 294 5.65 -10.61 -8.34
CA PHE A 294 4.69 -9.86 -9.15
C PHE A 294 4.01 -10.76 -10.19
N ALA A 295 4.79 -11.59 -10.91
CA ALA A 295 4.24 -12.53 -11.89
C ALA A 295 3.32 -13.58 -11.22
N TYR A 296 3.78 -14.19 -10.12
CA TYR A 296 3.04 -15.22 -9.40
C TYR A 296 1.71 -14.69 -8.83
N THR A 297 1.78 -13.58 -8.09
CA THR A 297 0.58 -12.99 -7.47
C THR A 297 -0.33 -12.35 -8.50
N GLY A 298 0.22 -11.68 -9.51
CA GLY A 298 -0.52 -11.07 -10.60
C GLY A 298 -1.36 -12.10 -11.36
N ALA A 299 -0.77 -13.24 -11.75
CA ALA A 299 -1.48 -14.30 -12.45
C ALA A 299 -2.63 -14.88 -11.61
N LEU A 300 -2.35 -15.23 -10.35
CA LEU A 300 -3.33 -15.85 -9.46
C LEU A 300 -4.49 -14.91 -9.10
N ARG A 301 -4.20 -13.63 -8.87
CA ARG A 301 -5.20 -12.62 -8.53
C ARG A 301 -6.03 -12.21 -9.74
N THR A 302 -5.42 -12.09 -10.91
CA THR A 302 -6.12 -11.86 -12.18
C THR A 302 -7.11 -12.98 -12.45
N LEU A 303 -6.71 -14.23 -12.27
CA LEU A 303 -7.61 -15.38 -12.40
C LEU A 303 -8.78 -15.25 -11.42
N ARG A 304 -8.51 -15.06 -10.12
CA ARG A 304 -9.58 -14.92 -9.10
C ARG A 304 -10.51 -13.74 -9.37
N ALA A 305 -9.98 -12.59 -9.77
CA ALA A 305 -10.77 -11.40 -10.06
C ALA A 305 -11.74 -11.61 -11.24
N ARG A 306 -11.29 -12.33 -12.30
CA ARG A 306 -12.18 -12.71 -13.42
C ARG A 306 -13.36 -13.55 -12.98
N TRP A 307 -13.19 -14.39 -11.97
CA TRP A 307 -14.28 -15.19 -11.41
C TRP A 307 -15.19 -14.41 -10.47
N MET A 308 -14.64 -13.48 -9.67
CA MET A 308 -15.43 -12.67 -8.73
C MET A 308 -16.30 -11.64 -9.45
N TRP A 309 -15.82 -11.05 -10.55
CA TRP A 309 -16.54 -10.08 -11.38
C TRP A 309 -17.10 -8.88 -10.57
N VAL A 310 -16.24 -8.31 -9.72
CA VAL A 310 -16.60 -7.18 -8.85
C VAL A 310 -16.11 -5.88 -9.48
N PRO A 311 -17.02 -4.96 -9.87
CA PRO A 311 -16.66 -3.68 -10.45
C PRO A 311 -16.22 -2.69 -9.35
N VAL A 312 -15.03 -2.92 -8.79
CA VAL A 312 -14.54 -2.17 -7.62
C VAL A 312 -14.35 -0.68 -7.91
N LEU A 313 -13.96 -0.31 -9.13
CA LEU A 313 -13.71 1.09 -9.49
C LEU A 313 -14.99 1.91 -9.62
N ASP A 314 -16.15 1.28 -9.80
CA ASP A 314 -17.45 1.98 -9.77
C ASP A 314 -17.86 2.40 -8.34
N THR A 315 -17.18 1.87 -7.32
CA THR A 315 -17.48 2.20 -5.90
C THR A 315 -16.72 3.42 -5.39
N VAL A 316 -15.82 3.97 -6.20
CA VAL A 316 -14.90 5.06 -5.84
C VAL A 316 -14.80 6.07 -6.98
N ASP A 317 -14.16 7.21 -6.73
CA ASP A 317 -13.84 8.16 -7.80
C ASP A 317 -12.71 7.59 -8.68
N ALA A 318 -13.09 6.96 -9.79
CA ALA A 318 -12.14 6.40 -10.74
C ALA A 318 -11.19 7.46 -11.32
N THR A 319 -11.65 8.70 -11.52
CA THR A 319 -10.81 9.78 -12.09
C THR A 319 -9.70 10.19 -11.14
N LEU A 320 -10.00 10.29 -9.84
CA LEU A 320 -9.03 10.52 -8.77
C LEU A 320 -7.98 9.41 -8.71
N HIS A 321 -8.41 8.15 -8.77
CA HIS A 321 -7.51 7.01 -8.61
C HIS A 321 -6.73 6.63 -9.88
N ARG A 322 -7.25 7.00 -11.05
CA ARG A 322 -6.50 7.06 -12.32
C ARG A 322 -5.54 8.24 -12.35
N ASP A 323 -5.70 9.22 -11.47
CA ASP A 323 -4.97 10.50 -11.45
C ASP A 323 -5.09 11.26 -12.78
N ASP A 324 -6.30 11.24 -13.36
CA ASP A 324 -6.57 11.88 -14.65
C ASP A 324 -6.52 13.40 -14.50
N GLY A 325 -5.69 14.06 -15.29
CA GLY A 325 -5.56 15.52 -15.34
C GLY A 325 -6.38 16.18 -16.46
N PRO A 326 -6.06 17.44 -16.79
CA PRO A 326 -6.93 18.28 -17.62
C PRO A 326 -7.13 17.80 -19.06
N LEU A 327 -6.18 17.06 -19.65
CA LEU A 327 -6.32 16.54 -21.01
C LEU A 327 -7.13 15.25 -21.00
N ALA A 328 -6.78 14.30 -20.13
CA ALA A 328 -7.46 13.02 -20.00
C ALA A 328 -8.97 13.21 -19.76
N ARG A 329 -9.37 14.18 -18.92
CA ARG A 329 -10.78 14.49 -18.64
C ARG A 329 -11.55 15.09 -19.82
N ARG A 330 -10.88 15.58 -20.85
CA ARG A 330 -11.50 16.20 -22.04
C ARG A 330 -11.48 15.28 -23.26
N LEU A 331 -10.79 14.15 -23.19
CA LEU A 331 -10.70 13.21 -24.31
C LEU A 331 -12.05 12.49 -24.52
N PRO A 332 -12.41 12.19 -25.78
CA PRO A 332 -13.62 11.44 -26.07
C PRO A 332 -13.48 9.98 -25.62
N VAL A 333 -14.62 9.36 -25.28
CA VAL A 333 -14.66 7.95 -24.90
C VAL A 333 -14.59 7.06 -26.14
N VAL A 334 -13.58 6.20 -26.20
CA VAL A 334 -13.42 5.20 -27.27
C VAL A 334 -14.00 3.87 -26.80
N ARG A 335 -15.22 3.56 -27.25
CA ARG A 335 -15.98 2.38 -26.82
C ARG A 335 -15.50 0.99 -27.28
N PRO A 336 -14.80 0.79 -28.42
CA PRO A 336 -14.40 -0.57 -28.81
C PRO A 336 -13.28 -1.16 -27.92
N MET A 337 -12.60 -0.35 -27.12
CA MET A 337 -11.51 -0.79 -26.25
C MET A 337 -11.85 -0.54 -24.78
N GLY A 338 -11.67 -1.55 -23.93
CA GLY A 338 -11.85 -1.40 -22.49
C GLY A 338 -10.78 -0.49 -21.86
N PRO A 339 -11.07 0.13 -20.70
CA PRO A 339 -10.16 1.07 -20.06
C PRO A 339 -8.82 0.43 -19.64
N LEU A 340 -8.81 -0.86 -19.27
CA LEU A 340 -7.57 -1.58 -19.00
C LEU A 340 -6.70 -1.74 -20.25
N THR A 341 -7.30 -2.09 -21.38
CA THR A 341 -6.56 -2.23 -22.65
C THR A 341 -5.88 -0.92 -23.02
N LEU A 342 -6.60 0.19 -22.91
CA LEU A 342 -6.05 1.52 -23.16
C LEU A 342 -4.92 1.87 -22.20
N ALA A 343 -5.07 1.56 -20.89
CA ALA A 343 -4.02 1.78 -19.90
C ALA A 343 -2.76 0.95 -20.16
N VAL A 344 -2.89 -0.30 -20.63
CA VAL A 344 -1.74 -1.15 -20.99
C VAL A 344 -1.07 -0.67 -22.27
N LEU A 345 -1.85 -0.30 -23.30
CA LEU A 345 -1.32 0.26 -24.55
C LEU A 345 -0.56 1.57 -24.31
N ALA A 346 -1.02 2.38 -23.35
CA ALA A 346 -0.36 3.62 -22.95
C ALA A 346 1.09 3.42 -22.47
N ALA A 347 1.43 2.24 -21.94
CA ALA A 347 2.80 1.93 -21.51
C ALA A 347 3.74 1.57 -22.68
N LEU A 348 3.22 1.20 -23.86
CA LEU A 348 4.03 0.68 -24.96
C LEU A 348 4.95 1.74 -25.57
N GLY A 349 4.45 2.93 -25.85
CA GLY A 349 5.25 4.04 -26.41
C GLY A 349 6.42 4.43 -25.49
N PRO A 350 6.17 4.71 -24.21
CA PRO A 350 7.21 4.92 -23.21
C PRO A 350 8.22 3.78 -23.10
N ALA A 351 7.75 2.52 -23.10
CA ALA A 351 8.62 1.35 -23.02
C ALA A 351 9.54 1.22 -24.24
N VAL A 352 9.00 1.39 -25.45
CA VAL A 352 9.78 1.35 -26.70
C VAL A 352 10.81 2.47 -26.71
N LEU A 353 10.44 3.69 -26.30
CA LEU A 353 11.37 4.81 -26.21
C LEU A 353 12.49 4.53 -25.21
N LEU A 354 12.16 3.99 -24.03
CA LEU A 354 13.15 3.64 -23.01
C LEU A 354 14.11 2.55 -23.52
N VAL A 355 13.59 1.48 -24.14
CA VAL A 355 14.43 0.40 -24.70
C VAL A 355 15.34 0.95 -25.80
N ALA A 356 14.81 1.77 -26.70
CA ALA A 356 15.61 2.42 -27.74
C ALA A 356 16.71 3.31 -27.15
N ALA A 357 16.41 4.04 -26.06
CA ALA A 357 17.39 4.88 -25.37
C ALA A 357 18.44 4.09 -24.58
N LEU A 358 18.12 2.88 -24.13
CA LEU A 358 19.06 2.01 -23.40
C LEU A 358 19.96 1.18 -24.32
N VAL A 359 19.48 0.85 -25.52
CA VAL A 359 20.21 0.02 -26.50
C VAL A 359 20.95 0.86 -27.54
N GLY A 360 20.45 2.06 -27.85
CA GLY A 360 21.03 2.93 -28.88
C GLY A 360 22.26 3.71 -28.40
N ASP A 361 23.17 3.99 -29.34
CA ASP A 361 24.43 4.70 -29.07
C ASP A 361 24.26 6.20 -28.75
N SER A 362 23.13 6.80 -29.15
CA SER A 362 22.85 8.23 -28.96
C SER A 362 21.45 8.48 -28.38
N PRO A 363 21.25 8.27 -27.07
CA PRO A 363 19.95 8.46 -26.42
C PRO A 363 19.35 9.85 -26.63
N THR A 364 20.21 10.88 -26.68
CA THR A 364 19.84 12.28 -26.91
C THR A 364 19.29 12.55 -28.31
N GLY A 365 19.65 11.71 -29.30
CA GLY A 365 19.10 11.76 -30.65
C GLY A 365 17.61 11.40 -30.70
N LEU A 366 17.11 10.65 -29.71
CA LEU A 366 15.71 10.23 -29.61
C LEU A 366 14.78 11.31 -29.04
N ARG A 367 15.27 12.53 -28.75
CA ARG A 367 14.43 13.63 -28.24
C ARG A 367 13.19 13.90 -29.08
N TRP A 368 13.28 13.69 -30.40
CA TRP A 368 12.17 13.90 -31.34
C TRP A 368 11.18 12.72 -31.41
N ALA A 369 11.50 11.58 -30.79
CA ALA A 369 10.56 10.48 -30.58
C ALA A 369 9.71 10.66 -29.31
N VAL A 370 10.09 11.57 -28.40
CA VAL A 370 9.34 11.87 -27.16
C VAL A 370 7.88 12.28 -27.43
N PRO A 371 7.56 13.16 -28.40
CA PRO A 371 6.17 13.50 -28.72
C PRO A 371 5.34 12.28 -29.15
N VAL A 372 5.94 11.35 -29.89
CA VAL A 372 5.26 10.11 -30.32
C VAL A 372 4.98 9.21 -29.11
N ALA A 373 5.96 9.03 -28.23
CA ALA A 373 5.75 8.28 -26.99
C ALA A 373 4.69 8.92 -26.09
N LEU A 374 4.66 10.26 -26.01
CA LEU A 374 3.63 11.01 -25.31
C LEU A 374 2.25 10.78 -25.91
N LEU A 375 2.10 10.82 -27.24
CA LEU A 375 0.81 10.56 -27.90
C LEU A 375 0.28 9.15 -27.59
N VAL A 376 1.15 8.14 -27.60
CA VAL A 376 0.78 6.77 -27.20
C VAL A 376 0.37 6.72 -25.74
N LEU A 377 1.11 7.39 -24.85
CA LEU A 377 0.76 7.48 -23.42
C LEU A 377 -0.61 8.16 -23.21
N LEU A 378 -0.87 9.27 -23.90
CA LEU A 378 -2.14 10.01 -23.83
C LEU A 378 -3.34 9.19 -24.30
N ALA A 379 -3.14 8.14 -25.11
CA ALA A 379 -4.20 7.20 -25.47
C ALA A 379 -4.84 6.50 -24.24
N GLY A 380 -4.11 6.38 -23.12
CA GLY A 380 -4.65 5.89 -21.85
C GLY A 380 -5.78 6.76 -21.28
N GLY A 381 -5.81 8.05 -21.64
CA GLY A 381 -6.85 9.00 -21.25
C GLY A 381 -8.17 8.79 -21.98
N LEU A 382 -8.19 8.11 -23.12
CA LEU A 382 -9.43 7.76 -23.84
C LEU A 382 -10.35 6.82 -23.03
N GLY A 383 -9.80 6.18 -21.99
CA GLY A 383 -10.53 5.34 -21.04
C GLY A 383 -11.05 6.08 -19.80
N ALA A 384 -10.86 7.40 -19.70
CA ALA A 384 -11.24 8.18 -18.51
C ALA A 384 -12.77 8.27 -18.33
N GLY A 385 -13.52 8.50 -19.41
CA GLY A 385 -14.98 8.57 -19.38
C GLY A 385 -15.70 7.23 -19.60
N ALA A 386 -14.96 6.12 -19.70
CA ALA A 386 -15.55 4.79 -19.79
C ALA A 386 -15.99 4.28 -18.41
N ALA A 387 -16.98 3.39 -18.36
CA ALA A 387 -17.30 2.67 -17.13
C ALA A 387 -16.17 1.68 -16.79
N HIS A 388 -15.73 1.63 -15.53
CA HIS A 388 -14.65 0.75 -15.05
C HIS A 388 -15.24 -0.51 -14.39
N ASN A 389 -16.19 -1.13 -15.06
CA ASN A 389 -16.97 -2.25 -14.56
C ASN A 389 -16.47 -3.62 -15.03
N GLY A 390 -15.37 -3.67 -15.78
CA GLY A 390 -14.75 -4.89 -16.25
C GLY A 390 -14.11 -5.71 -15.11
N PRO A 391 -14.02 -7.04 -15.25
CA PRO A 391 -13.46 -7.93 -14.22
C PRO A 391 -12.01 -7.64 -13.84
N LEU A 392 -11.28 -6.97 -14.72
CA LEU A 392 -9.86 -6.66 -14.55
C LEU A 392 -9.60 -5.16 -14.45
N ASP A 393 -10.65 -4.31 -14.45
CA ASP A 393 -10.46 -2.87 -14.47
C ASP A 393 -9.80 -2.36 -13.17
N TRP A 394 -9.85 -3.13 -12.08
CA TRP A 394 -9.06 -2.89 -10.86
C TRP A 394 -7.54 -2.74 -11.11
N LEU A 395 -7.01 -3.23 -12.25
CA LEU A 395 -5.61 -3.06 -12.66
C LEU A 395 -5.32 -1.72 -13.35
N VAL A 396 -6.35 -0.97 -13.77
CA VAL A 396 -6.21 0.30 -14.51
C VAL A 396 -5.31 1.30 -13.78
N PRO A 397 -5.47 1.57 -12.47
CA PRO A 397 -4.59 2.50 -11.76
C PRO A 397 -3.12 2.05 -11.84
N ALA A 398 -2.83 0.77 -11.53
CA ALA A 398 -1.47 0.25 -11.55
C ALA A 398 -0.83 0.31 -12.95
N ALA A 399 -1.60 0.02 -14.00
CA ALA A 399 -1.14 0.10 -15.39
C ALA A 399 -0.80 1.55 -15.80
N LEU A 400 -1.63 2.53 -15.43
CA LEU A 400 -1.34 3.94 -15.70
C LEU A 400 -0.12 4.44 -14.91
N ARG A 401 0.08 3.99 -13.67
CA ARG A 401 1.31 4.27 -12.90
C ARG A 401 2.55 3.74 -13.59
N ALA A 402 2.49 2.50 -14.09
CA ALA A 402 3.59 1.91 -14.85
C ALA A 402 3.89 2.74 -16.12
N ALA A 403 2.86 3.12 -16.88
CA ALA A 403 2.99 3.92 -18.09
C ALA A 403 3.62 5.30 -17.83
N GLU A 404 3.15 6.00 -16.80
CA GLU A 404 3.68 7.31 -16.40
C GLU A 404 5.15 7.22 -15.95
N TYR A 405 5.50 6.22 -15.14
CA TYR A 405 6.85 6.07 -14.63
C TYR A 405 7.82 5.71 -15.75
N LEU A 406 7.43 4.78 -16.64
CA LEU A 406 8.20 4.45 -17.83
C LEU A 406 8.45 5.70 -18.67
N PHE A 407 7.45 6.57 -18.83
CA PHE A 407 7.59 7.80 -19.60
C PHE A 407 8.55 8.79 -18.94
N ALA A 408 8.39 9.02 -17.63
CA ALA A 408 9.30 9.88 -16.88
C ALA A 408 10.75 9.38 -16.96
N ILE A 409 10.96 8.07 -16.81
CA ILE A 409 12.29 7.45 -16.89
C ILE A 409 12.84 7.59 -18.32
N ALA A 410 12.04 7.28 -19.35
CA ALA A 410 12.44 7.41 -20.75
C ALA A 410 12.87 8.84 -21.09
N VAL A 411 12.08 9.84 -20.70
CA VAL A 411 12.41 11.25 -20.89
C VAL A 411 13.70 11.63 -20.16
N GLY A 412 13.90 11.14 -18.94
CA GLY A 412 15.12 11.35 -18.17
C GLY A 412 16.36 10.81 -18.87
N VAL A 413 16.29 9.56 -19.33
CA VAL A 413 17.39 8.89 -20.04
C VAL A 413 17.68 9.57 -21.38
N VAL A 414 16.65 9.85 -22.19
CA VAL A 414 16.79 10.58 -23.47
C VAL A 414 17.36 11.98 -23.25
N GLY A 415 16.97 12.65 -22.17
CA GLY A 415 17.45 13.98 -21.81
C GLY A 415 18.83 14.03 -21.16
N GLY A 416 19.47 12.88 -20.91
CA GLY A 416 20.75 12.82 -20.19
C GLY A 416 20.67 13.30 -18.74
N ALA A 417 19.50 13.22 -18.10
CA ALA A 417 19.34 13.59 -16.70
C ALA A 417 20.12 12.62 -15.80
N PRO A 418 20.77 13.10 -14.72
CA PRO A 418 21.51 12.21 -13.84
C PRO A 418 20.56 11.23 -13.13
N GLY A 419 21.00 10.00 -12.92
CA GLY A 419 20.15 8.92 -12.38
C GLY A 419 19.50 9.24 -11.03
N TRP A 420 20.19 9.96 -10.15
CA TRP A 420 19.64 10.40 -8.85
C TRP A 420 18.46 11.37 -9.02
N LEU A 421 18.45 12.18 -10.08
CA LEU A 421 17.36 13.12 -10.36
C LEU A 421 16.15 12.39 -10.93
N ILE A 422 16.37 11.43 -11.84
CA ILE A 422 15.29 10.55 -12.34
C ILE A 422 14.68 9.78 -11.16
N PHE A 423 15.51 9.22 -10.29
CA PHE A 423 15.08 8.55 -9.07
C PHE A 423 14.26 9.49 -8.17
N GLY A 424 14.78 10.69 -7.88
CA GLY A 424 14.09 11.67 -7.04
C GLY A 424 12.73 12.10 -7.60
N TYR A 425 12.64 12.32 -8.91
CA TYR A 425 11.38 12.66 -9.57
C TYR A 425 10.36 11.52 -9.49
N VAL A 426 10.78 10.29 -9.82
CA VAL A 426 9.89 9.11 -9.72
C VAL A 426 9.49 8.87 -8.26
N PHE A 427 10.38 9.06 -7.29
CA PHE A 427 10.06 8.98 -5.86
C PHE A 427 8.98 9.98 -5.44
N VAL A 428 9.02 11.22 -5.93
CA VAL A 428 7.94 12.19 -5.66
C VAL A 428 6.62 11.70 -6.25
N LEU A 429 6.62 11.11 -7.45
CA LEU A 429 5.42 10.48 -8.00
C LEU A 429 4.95 9.31 -7.14
N THR A 430 5.84 8.44 -6.65
CA THR A 430 5.45 7.31 -5.79
C THR A 430 4.78 7.80 -4.51
N VAL A 431 5.33 8.81 -3.84
CA VAL A 431 4.74 9.42 -2.65
C VAL A 431 3.34 9.97 -2.96
N HIS A 432 3.18 10.65 -4.09
CA HIS A 432 1.87 11.17 -4.50
C HIS A 432 0.82 10.05 -4.68
N HIS A 433 1.21 8.97 -5.34
CA HIS A 433 0.30 7.85 -5.60
C HIS A 433 0.02 7.02 -4.36
N TYR A 434 1.01 6.87 -3.47
CA TYR A 434 0.81 6.22 -2.18
C TYR A 434 -0.13 7.00 -1.26
N ASP A 435 -0.11 8.33 -1.29
CA ASP A 435 -1.07 9.14 -0.52
C ASP A 435 -2.51 8.78 -0.87
N LEU A 436 -2.81 8.56 -2.16
CA LEU A 436 -4.13 8.12 -2.62
C LEU A 436 -4.48 6.71 -2.12
N THR A 437 -3.55 5.76 -2.17
CA THR A 437 -3.82 4.39 -1.69
C THR A 437 -3.94 4.32 -0.18
N ALA A 438 -3.09 5.00 0.57
CA ALA A 438 -3.18 5.04 2.03
C ALA A 438 -4.50 5.69 2.48
N ARG A 439 -4.95 6.75 1.81
CA ARG A 439 -6.26 7.35 2.10
C ARG A 439 -7.40 6.38 1.77
N LEU A 440 -7.31 5.65 0.66
CA LEU A 440 -8.30 4.63 0.30
C LEU A 440 -8.41 3.54 1.37
N GLU A 441 -7.27 2.95 1.78
CA GLU A 441 -7.23 1.89 2.80
C GLU A 441 -7.76 2.36 4.16
N LYS A 442 -7.45 3.60 4.55
CA LYS A 442 -7.90 4.20 5.81
C LYS A 442 -9.26 4.92 5.70
N ARG A 443 -9.96 4.79 4.56
CA ARG A 443 -11.24 5.43 4.24
C ARG A 443 -11.26 6.94 4.53
N GLN A 444 -10.17 7.61 4.18
CA GLN A 444 -9.99 9.04 4.32
C GLN A 444 -10.42 9.77 3.05
N THR A 445 -10.78 11.04 3.20
CA THR A 445 -11.13 11.89 2.06
C THR A 445 -9.92 12.14 1.15
N ALA A 446 -10.20 12.47 -0.11
CA ALA A 446 -9.19 12.84 -1.10
C ALA A 446 -8.26 13.98 -0.62
N PRO A 447 -7.01 14.03 -1.11
CA PRO A 447 -6.06 15.08 -0.75
C PRO A 447 -6.58 16.47 -1.18
N PRO A 448 -6.58 17.48 -0.28
CA PRO A 448 -7.11 18.82 -0.57
C PRO A 448 -6.59 19.50 -1.83
N LEU A 449 -5.31 19.31 -2.16
CA LEU A 449 -4.65 19.97 -3.29
C LEU A 449 -4.42 19.03 -4.47
N HIS A 450 -5.15 17.91 -4.55
CA HIS A 450 -4.98 16.95 -5.64
C HIS A 450 -5.15 17.59 -7.03
N GLY A 451 -6.10 18.52 -7.20
CA GLY A 451 -6.28 19.22 -8.48
C GLY A 451 -5.05 20.03 -8.96
N ALA A 452 -4.13 20.38 -8.06
CA ALA A 452 -2.89 21.08 -8.39
C ALA A 452 -1.77 20.14 -8.88
N THR A 453 -1.93 18.82 -8.81
CA THR A 453 -0.87 17.86 -9.19
C THR A 453 -0.78 17.62 -10.70
N LEU A 454 -1.66 18.28 -11.47
CA LEU A 454 -1.74 18.28 -12.94
C LEU A 454 -2.15 16.94 -13.58
N GLY A 455 -2.34 15.88 -12.78
CA GLY A 455 -2.57 14.52 -13.28
C GLY A 455 -1.39 13.93 -14.06
N TRP A 456 -1.49 12.64 -14.39
CA TRP A 456 -0.40 11.94 -15.09
C TRP A 456 -0.15 12.50 -16.49
N ASP A 457 -1.18 12.96 -17.18
CA ASP A 457 -1.15 13.55 -18.52
C ASP A 457 -0.51 14.94 -18.52
N GLY A 458 -0.91 15.83 -17.59
CA GLY A 458 -0.34 17.17 -17.49
C GLY A 458 1.15 17.15 -17.15
N ARG A 459 1.55 16.30 -16.19
CA ARG A 459 2.97 16.09 -15.85
C ARG A 459 3.78 15.54 -17.02
N SER A 460 3.23 14.57 -17.75
CA SER A 460 3.89 13.99 -18.92
C SER A 460 4.08 14.99 -20.05
N VAL A 461 3.10 15.87 -20.29
CA VAL A 461 3.24 16.96 -21.28
C VAL A 461 4.36 17.92 -20.88
N LEU A 462 4.44 18.33 -19.61
CA LEU A 462 5.51 19.22 -19.15
C LEU A 462 6.90 18.59 -19.29
N LEU A 463 7.04 17.30 -18.99
CA LEU A 463 8.28 16.57 -19.22
C LEU A 463 8.65 16.48 -20.71
N ALA A 464 7.66 16.24 -21.58
CA ALA A 464 7.90 16.22 -23.02
C ALA A 464 8.36 17.58 -23.56
N LEU A 465 7.74 18.67 -23.09
CA LEU A 465 8.15 20.03 -23.44
C LEU A 465 9.58 20.32 -22.97
N ALA A 466 9.93 19.90 -21.75
CA ALA A 466 11.31 20.01 -21.26
C ALA A 466 12.31 19.20 -22.11
N ALA A 467 11.90 18.04 -22.63
CA ALA A 467 12.72 17.22 -23.54
C ALA A 467 12.94 17.90 -24.89
N ILE A 468 11.87 18.43 -25.49
CA ILE A 468 11.95 19.17 -26.77
C ILE A 468 12.85 20.41 -26.61
N ALA A 469 12.70 21.13 -25.51
CA ALA A 469 13.50 22.32 -25.20
C ALA A 469 14.95 22.00 -24.77
N GLY A 470 15.30 20.72 -24.58
CA GLY A 470 16.66 20.31 -24.17
C GLY A 470 17.00 20.65 -22.71
N ILE A 471 16.01 20.82 -21.84
CA ILE A 471 16.15 21.23 -20.43
C ILE A 471 15.58 20.19 -19.47
N VAL A 472 15.66 18.89 -19.80
CA VAL A 472 15.03 17.80 -19.04
C VAL A 472 15.37 17.83 -17.55
N SER A 473 16.65 18.01 -17.19
CA SER A 473 17.07 18.07 -15.79
C SER A 473 16.40 19.21 -15.03
N ILE A 474 16.30 20.39 -15.64
CA ILE A 474 15.61 21.55 -15.04
C ILE A 474 14.12 21.25 -14.93
N GLY A 475 13.52 20.69 -15.98
CA GLY A 475 12.10 20.31 -16.00
C GLY A 475 11.74 19.31 -14.91
N MET A 476 12.52 18.24 -14.76
CA MET A 476 12.33 17.22 -13.71
C MET A 476 12.52 17.80 -12.30
N ALA A 477 13.58 18.58 -12.08
CA ALA A 477 13.84 19.18 -10.78
C ALA A 477 12.71 20.16 -10.38
N THR A 478 12.29 21.01 -11.32
CA THR A 478 11.24 22.01 -11.09
C THR A 478 9.88 21.34 -10.86
N LEU A 479 9.49 20.40 -11.72
CA LEU A 479 8.22 19.70 -11.59
C LEU A 479 8.20 18.80 -10.34
N GLY A 480 9.30 18.11 -10.04
CA GLY A 480 9.44 17.32 -8.82
C GLY A 480 9.35 18.16 -7.55
N ALA A 481 10.05 19.29 -7.50
CA ALA A 481 9.97 20.23 -6.37
C ALA A 481 8.55 20.81 -6.21
N TYR A 482 7.90 21.19 -7.31
CA TYR A 482 6.52 21.65 -7.32
C TYR A 482 5.58 20.60 -6.71
N LEU A 483 5.65 19.35 -7.19
CA LEU A 483 4.80 18.27 -6.69
C LEU A 483 5.07 17.95 -5.22
N LEU A 484 6.32 18.00 -4.78
CA LEU A 484 6.69 17.81 -3.38
C LEU A 484 6.09 18.91 -2.50
N VAL A 485 6.16 20.17 -2.91
CA VAL A 485 5.55 21.30 -2.18
C VAL A 485 4.04 21.14 -2.12
N VAL A 486 3.39 20.80 -3.24
CA VAL A 486 1.93 20.53 -3.28
C VAL A 486 1.56 19.38 -2.35
N PHE A 487 2.32 18.29 -2.35
CA PHE A 487 2.12 17.15 -1.46
C PHE A 487 2.22 17.57 0.02
N VAL A 488 3.32 18.22 0.41
CA VAL A 488 3.53 18.66 1.81
C VAL A 488 2.43 19.64 2.24
N ALA A 489 2.08 20.61 1.40
CA ALA A 489 0.99 21.55 1.68
C ALA A 489 -0.37 20.83 1.83
N SER A 490 -0.63 19.81 0.99
CA SER A 490 -1.84 18.99 1.06
C SER A 490 -1.91 18.19 2.37
N VAL A 491 -0.79 17.59 2.79
CA VAL A 491 -0.66 16.85 4.05
C VAL A 491 -0.90 17.79 5.24
N VAL A 492 -0.24 18.95 5.26
CA VAL A 492 -0.41 19.96 6.32
C VAL A 492 -1.86 20.43 6.41
N LEU A 493 -2.49 20.69 5.25
CA LEU A 493 -3.87 21.13 5.19
C LEU A 493 -4.85 20.07 5.68
N ALA A 494 -4.66 18.82 5.27
CA ALA A 494 -5.52 17.70 5.61
C ALA A 494 -5.46 17.33 7.10
N TRP A 495 -4.26 17.24 7.66
CA TRP A 495 -4.05 16.62 8.97
C TRP A 495 -3.93 17.61 10.12
N PHE A 496 -3.58 18.87 9.85
CA PHE A 496 -3.35 19.86 10.91
C PHE A 496 -4.28 21.08 10.79
N VAL A 497 -4.35 21.70 9.60
CA VAL A 497 -5.06 22.98 9.45
C VAL A 497 -6.58 22.82 9.47
N ARG A 498 -7.14 21.90 8.66
CA ARG A 498 -8.59 21.67 8.60
C ARG A 498 -9.16 21.20 9.94
N PRO A 499 -8.57 20.17 10.62
CA PRO A 499 -9.05 19.75 11.94
C PRO A 499 -9.01 20.88 12.98
N ALA A 500 -7.93 21.66 13.03
CA ALA A 500 -7.80 22.79 13.96
C ALA A 500 -8.79 23.94 13.69
N ARG A 501 -9.24 24.11 12.44
CA ARG A 501 -10.30 25.06 12.08
C ARG A 501 -11.67 24.54 12.52
N SER A 502 -11.97 23.26 12.28
CA SER A 502 -13.22 22.64 12.72
C SER A 502 -13.37 22.69 14.24
N ALA A 503 -12.31 22.36 14.99
CA ALA A 503 -12.32 22.42 16.45
C ALA A 503 -12.60 23.83 16.98
N ARG A 504 -12.02 24.87 16.36
CA ARG A 504 -12.29 26.27 16.72
C ARG A 504 -13.71 26.71 16.38
N ALA A 505 -14.25 26.26 15.24
CA ALA A 505 -15.62 26.57 14.85
C ALA A 505 -16.64 25.94 15.82
N SER A 506 -16.40 24.71 16.28
CA SER A 506 -17.24 24.05 17.29
C SER A 506 -17.12 24.64 18.70
N ALA A 507 -16.02 25.32 19.01
CA ALA A 507 -15.79 25.96 20.31
C ALA A 507 -16.33 27.40 20.41
N ALA A 508 -16.78 28.00 19.30
CA ALA A 508 -17.41 29.32 19.32
C ALA A 508 -18.78 29.21 20.00
N PRO A 509 -19.08 30.02 21.04
CA PRO A 509 -20.36 29.96 21.71
C PRO A 509 -21.48 30.30 20.72
N VAL A 510 -22.48 29.42 20.62
CA VAL A 510 -23.74 29.71 19.95
C VAL A 510 -24.32 30.94 20.64
N GLY A 511 -24.31 32.08 19.96
CA GLY A 511 -24.80 33.34 20.51
C GLY A 511 -26.23 33.18 21.02
N ALA A 512 -26.42 33.47 22.30
CA ALA A 512 -27.74 33.70 22.87
C ALA A 512 -28.34 34.96 22.23
N GLY A 513 -29.51 34.82 21.60
CA GLY A 513 -30.37 35.93 21.17
C GLY A 513 -30.93 35.69 19.77
N GLY A 514 -32.23 35.72 19.49
CA GLY A 514 -33.49 35.92 20.21
C GLY A 514 -34.59 35.43 19.22
N VAL A 515 -35.91 35.48 19.38
CA VAL A 515 -36.88 36.12 20.28
C VAL A 515 -38.13 35.24 20.14
N ALA A 516 -38.81 34.91 21.23
CA ALA A 516 -40.11 34.22 21.16
C ALA A 516 -41.21 35.20 20.70
N PRO A 517 -42.06 34.86 19.72
CA PRO A 517 -43.18 35.72 19.35
C PRO A 517 -44.25 35.64 20.45
N ARG A 518 -44.72 36.81 20.89
CA ARG A 518 -45.94 36.95 21.70
C ARG A 518 -47.15 36.98 20.81
#